data_AF-X1Q2X8-F1
#
_entry.id   AF-X1Q2X8-F1
#
_cell.length_a   1.000
_cell.length_b   1.000
_cell.length_c   1.000
_cell.angle_alpha   90.00
_cell.angle_beta   90.00
_cell.angle_gamma   90.00
#
_symmetry.space_group_name_H-M   'P 1'
#
loop_
_entity.id
_entity.type
_entity.pdbx_description
1 polymer ?
#
loop_
_entity_poly.entity_id
_entity_poly.type
_entity_poly.pdbx_seq_one_letter_code
_entity_poly.pdbx_strand_id
1 'polypeptide(L)'
;RPEFALDEFHGNLTKAVISLAKEWRTDKILRRLEAILIVADKENMFIVSGTGDIIEPDDNIAAIGSGGPYALAAAKALIKFSNLSAYKIALESLKIASSICVYTNDKIIVE
;
A
#
# COMPACT_ATOMS: atom_id res chain seq x y z
N ARG A 1 -4.14 -7.50 -18.07
CA ARG A 1 -4.07 -7.55 -16.59
C ARG A 1 -2.70 -8.15 -16.30
N PRO A 2 -1.77 -7.47 -15.62
CA PRO A 2 -0.66 -8.21 -15.03
C PRO A 2 -1.30 -9.15 -14.01
N GLU A 3 -1.26 -10.45 -14.26
CA GLU A 3 -1.84 -11.43 -13.37
C GLU A 3 -0.91 -11.53 -12.17
N PHE A 4 -1.38 -11.05 -11.01
CA PHE A 4 -0.64 -11.20 -9.78
C PHE A 4 -0.61 -12.69 -9.43
N ALA A 5 0.49 -13.35 -9.78
CA ALA A 5 0.64 -14.81 -9.76
C ALA A 5 0.85 -15.37 -8.35
N LEU A 6 0.08 -14.89 -7.35
CA LEU A 6 0.20 -15.36 -5.97
C LEU A 6 -0.03 -16.88 -5.86
N ASP A 7 -0.93 -17.41 -6.69
CA ASP A 7 -1.23 -18.84 -6.80
C ASP A 7 -0.04 -19.65 -7.33
N GLU A 8 0.72 -19.12 -8.30
CA GLU A 8 1.92 -19.78 -8.84
C GLU A 8 3.03 -19.93 -7.79
N PHE A 9 3.07 -19.00 -6.82
CA PHE A 9 4.03 -19.03 -5.72
C PHE A 9 3.47 -19.67 -4.45
N HIS A 10 2.34 -20.39 -4.53
CA HIS A 10 1.69 -21.07 -3.41
C HIS A 10 1.44 -20.14 -2.21
N GLY A 11 1.03 -18.89 -2.47
CA GLY A 11 0.79 -17.90 -1.42
C GLY A 11 2.04 -17.22 -0.88
N ASN A 12 3.24 -17.48 -1.41
CA ASN A 12 4.45 -16.78 -0.99
C ASN A 12 4.47 -15.35 -1.56
N LEU A 13 4.02 -14.40 -0.75
CA LEU A 13 3.88 -13.00 -1.16
C LEU A 13 5.20 -12.37 -1.58
N THR A 14 6.30 -12.62 -0.87
CA THR A 14 7.62 -12.08 -1.20
C THR A 14 8.07 -12.49 -2.60
N LYS A 15 7.94 -13.78 -2.94
CA LYS A 15 8.28 -14.28 -4.28
C LYS A 15 7.36 -13.70 -5.36
N ALA A 16 6.06 -13.60 -5.08
CA ALA A 16 5.09 -13.02 -5.99
C ALA A 16 5.39 -11.55 -6.29
N VAL A 17 5.72 -10.75 -5.27
CA VAL A 17 6.09 -9.34 -5.41
C VAL A 17 7.39 -9.17 -6.21
N ILE A 18 8.41 -10.01 -5.96
CA ILE A 18 9.66 -9.99 -6.74
C ILE A 18 9.40 -10.33 -8.22
N SER A 19 8.52 -11.30 -8.49
CA SER A 19 8.14 -11.66 -9.85
C SER A 19 7.40 -10.50 -10.54
N LEU A 20 6.41 -9.91 -9.86
CA LEU A 20 5.65 -8.77 -10.35
C LEU A 20 6.56 -7.59 -10.72
N ALA A 21 7.50 -7.25 -9.83
CA ALA A 21 8.42 -6.14 -10.07
C ALA A 21 9.30 -6.36 -11.31
N LYS A 22 9.74 -7.60 -11.55
CA LYS A 22 10.49 -7.96 -12.76
C LYS A 22 9.64 -7.83 -14.03
N GLU A 23 8.39 -8.27 -13.98
CA GLU A 23 7.44 -8.13 -15.09
C GLU A 23 7.19 -6.65 -15.39
N TRP A 24 6.87 -5.85 -14.37
CA TRP A 24 6.63 -4.42 -14.52
C TRP A 24 7.83 -3.70 -15.11
N ARG A 25 9.05 -4.06 -14.68
CA ARG A 25 10.30 -3.51 -15.22
C ARG A 25 10.62 -3.96 -16.64
N THR A 26 9.97 -4.99 -17.17
CA THR A 26 10.18 -5.49 -18.54
C THR A 26 9.05 -5.12 -19.50
N ASP A 27 7.88 -4.76 -18.98
CA ASP A 27 6.75 -4.29 -19.78
C ASP A 27 6.94 -2.81 -20.21
N LYS A 28 6.69 -2.50 -21.48
CA LYS A 28 6.90 -1.15 -22.06
C LYS A 28 5.84 -0.14 -21.61
N ILE A 29 4.63 -0.61 -21.31
CA ILE A 29 3.49 0.20 -20.88
C ILE A 29 3.55 0.41 -19.38
N LEU A 30 3.77 -0.65 -18.60
CA LEU A 30 3.75 -0.58 -17.13
C LEU A 30 4.87 0.27 -16.56
N ARG A 31 6.07 0.27 -17.18
CA ARG A 31 7.18 1.15 -16.78
C ARG A 31 6.89 2.65 -16.85
N ARG A 32 5.90 3.04 -17.65
CA ARG A 32 5.48 4.45 -17.81
C ARG A 32 4.36 4.83 -16.86
N LEU A 33 3.76 3.86 -16.18
CA LEU A 33 2.79 4.15 -15.14
C LEU A 33 3.55 4.66 -13.92
N GLU A 34 3.16 5.83 -13.43
CA GLU A 34 3.48 6.30 -12.08
C GLU A 34 2.69 5.52 -11.01
N ALA A 35 2.33 4.27 -11.32
CA ALA A 35 1.56 3.42 -10.44
C ALA A 35 2.42 3.01 -9.25
N ILE A 36 1.83 3.10 -8.08
CA ILE A 36 2.35 2.57 -6.82
C ILE A 36 1.28 1.62 -6.29
N LEU A 37 1.69 0.44 -5.85
CA LEU A 37 0.83 -0.61 -5.33
C LEU A 37 1.27 -0.94 -3.91
N ILE A 38 0.32 -1.08 -2.98
CA ILE A 38 0.56 -1.73 -1.69
C ILE A 38 0.08 -3.17 -1.82
N VAL A 39 0.89 -4.14 -1.40
CA VAL A 39 0.49 -5.53 -1.28
C VAL A 39 0.85 -6.02 0.13
N ALA A 40 -0.07 -6.71 0.79
CA ALA A 40 0.13 -7.18 2.16
C ALA A 40 -0.53 -8.54 2.40
N ASP A 41 0.04 -9.31 3.31
CA ASP A 41 -0.56 -10.47 3.94
C ASP A 41 -0.50 -10.32 5.48
N LYS A 42 -0.67 -11.41 6.23
CA LYS A 42 -0.65 -11.38 7.70
C LYS A 42 0.74 -11.10 8.29
N GLU A 43 1.80 -11.35 7.53
CA GLU A 43 3.18 -11.34 7.98
C GLU A 43 4.00 -10.23 7.33
N ASN A 44 3.70 -9.87 6.07
CA ASN A 44 4.52 -9.00 5.25
C ASN A 44 3.69 -7.90 4.57
N MET A 45 4.31 -6.75 4.34
CA MET A 45 3.74 -5.62 3.59
C MET A 45 4.81 -5.05 2.64
N PHE A 46 4.43 -4.77 1.40
CA PHE A 46 5.33 -4.22 0.39
C PHE A 46 4.67 -3.08 -0.38
N ILE A 47 5.47 -2.07 -0.71
CA ILE A 47 5.15 -1.03 -1.69
C ILE A 47 5.92 -1.36 -2.97
N VAL A 48 5.21 -1.46 -4.10
CA VAL A 48 5.78 -1.78 -5.42
C VAL A 48 5.51 -0.64 -6.38
N SER A 49 6.54 -0.13 -7.05
CA SER A 49 6.42 0.95 -8.04
C SER A 49 6.40 0.40 -9.49
N GLY A 50 5.84 1.17 -10.42
CA GLY A 50 5.85 0.90 -11.87
C GLY A 50 7.25 0.69 -12.47
N THR A 51 8.29 1.22 -11.83
CA THR A 51 9.70 1.04 -12.21
C THR A 51 10.28 -0.31 -11.75
N GLY A 52 9.55 -1.04 -10.92
CA GLY A 52 9.95 -2.33 -10.34
C GLY A 52 10.73 -2.21 -9.03
N ASP A 53 10.60 -1.09 -8.31
CA ASP A 53 11.18 -0.95 -6.97
C ASP A 53 10.24 -1.61 -5.95
N ILE A 54 10.83 -2.27 -4.96
CA ILE A 54 10.13 -2.95 -3.87
C ILE A 54 10.64 -2.35 -2.56
N ILE A 55 9.73 -1.88 -1.72
CA ILE A 55 10.04 -1.28 -0.42
C ILE A 55 9.20 -1.98 0.64
N GLU A 56 9.86 -2.43 1.70
CA GLU A 56 9.21 -2.95 2.91
C GLU A 56 9.19 -1.82 3.96
N PRO A 57 8.01 -1.45 4.51
CA PRO A 57 7.91 -0.36 5.47
C PRO A 57 8.32 -0.81 6.87
N ASP A 58 9.23 -0.05 7.51
CA ASP A 58 9.76 -0.37 8.85
C ASP A 58 8.67 -0.49 9.94
N ASP A 59 7.62 0.33 9.84
CA ASP A 59 6.59 0.45 10.89
C ASP A 59 5.36 -0.46 10.63
N ASN A 60 5.40 -1.35 9.64
CA ASN A 60 4.23 -2.13 9.16
C ASN A 60 3.00 -1.26 8.80
N ILE A 61 3.24 -0.02 8.38
CA ILE A 61 2.23 0.89 7.85
C ILE A 61 2.70 1.41 6.50
N ALA A 62 1.82 1.38 5.51
CA ALA A 62 2.01 2.03 4.23
C ALA A 62 0.77 2.85 3.86
N ALA A 63 0.98 3.94 3.12
CA ALA A 63 -0.08 4.71 2.51
C ALA A 63 0.38 5.23 1.15
N ILE A 64 -0.50 5.20 0.15
CA ILE A 64 -0.25 5.66 -1.21
C ILE A 64 -1.38 6.60 -1.68
N GLY A 65 -1.18 7.24 -2.83
CA GLY A 65 -2.15 8.18 -3.41
C GLY A 65 -2.04 9.60 -2.84
N SER A 66 -2.91 10.50 -3.31
CA SER A 66 -2.84 11.94 -3.02
C SER A 66 -2.96 12.27 -1.52
N GLY A 67 -3.74 11.48 -0.77
CA GLY A 67 -3.89 11.61 0.67
C GLY A 67 -2.85 10.85 1.50
N GLY A 68 -1.97 10.09 0.83
CA GLY A 68 -1.07 9.10 1.45
C GLY A 68 -0.22 9.67 2.60
N PRO A 69 0.53 10.78 2.41
CA PRO A 69 1.36 11.35 3.46
C PRO A 69 0.58 11.76 4.72
N TYR A 70 -0.64 12.28 4.57
CA TYR A 70 -1.50 12.67 5.70
C TYR A 70 -2.02 11.45 6.45
N ALA A 71 -2.49 10.43 5.71
CA ALA A 71 -2.93 9.17 6.29
C ALA A 71 -1.78 8.46 7.03
N LEU A 72 -0.58 8.43 6.44
CA LEU A 72 0.59 7.83 7.07
C LEU A 72 0.97 8.54 8.36
N ALA A 73 1.00 9.87 8.37
CA ALA A 73 1.30 10.65 9.56
C ALA A 73 0.27 10.41 10.68
N ALA A 74 -1.02 10.39 10.33
CA ALA A 74 -2.10 10.08 11.26
C ALA A 74 -1.97 8.65 11.83
N ALA A 75 -1.73 7.66 10.97
CA ALA A 75 -1.57 6.27 11.37
C ALA A 75 -0.40 6.08 12.34
N LYS A 76 0.77 6.68 12.05
CA LYS A 76 1.94 6.63 12.93
C LYS A 76 1.63 7.23 14.31
N ALA A 77 0.90 8.34 14.37
CA ALA A 77 0.48 8.94 15.64
C ALA A 77 -0.50 8.05 16.40
N LEU A 78 -1.51 7.49 15.72
CA LEU A 78 -2.52 6.63 16.34
C LEU A 78 -1.92 5.32 16.86
N ILE A 79 -1.00 4.69 16.14
CA ILE A 79 -0.29 3.49 16.62
C ILE A 79 0.50 3.79 17.89
N LYS A 80 1.18 4.94 17.94
CA LYS A 80 2.05 5.28 19.06
C LYS A 80 1.30 5.71 20.32
N PHE A 81 0.12 6.32 20.17
CA PHE A 81 -0.55 7.05 21.26
C PHE A 81 -2.00 6.61 21.52
N SER A 82 -2.45 5.48 20.95
CA SER A 82 -3.80 4.95 21.18
C SER A 82 -3.79 3.42 21.32
N ASN A 83 -4.91 2.86 21.76
CA ASN A 83 -5.16 1.41 21.79
C ASN A 83 -6.19 0.99 20.73
N LEU A 84 -6.22 1.68 19.58
CA LEU A 84 -7.14 1.38 18.50
C LEU A 84 -6.71 0.10 17.77
N SER A 85 -7.68 -0.64 17.23
CA SER A 85 -7.41 -1.77 16.35
C SER A 85 -6.89 -1.30 14.99
N ALA A 86 -6.22 -2.18 14.24
CA ALA A 86 -5.73 -1.88 12.88
C ALA A 86 -6.84 -1.33 11.97
N TYR A 87 -8.04 -1.92 12.02
CA TYR A 87 -9.22 -1.43 11.31
C TYR A 87 -9.55 0.03 11.67
N LYS A 88 -9.55 0.37 12.97
CA LYS A 88 -9.86 1.72 13.43
C LYS A 88 -8.75 2.70 13.07
N ILE A 89 -7.49 2.30 13.18
CA ILE A 89 -6.34 3.11 12.76
C ILE A 89 -6.44 3.45 11.28
N ALA A 90 -6.68 2.45 10.40
CA ALA A 90 -6.83 2.67 8.96
C ALA A 90 -7.99 3.62 8.65
N LEU A 91 -9.16 3.37 9.25
CA LEU A 91 -10.36 4.21 9.06
C LEU A 91 -10.14 5.66 9.50
N GLU A 92 -9.64 5.88 10.72
CA GLU A 92 -9.47 7.23 11.25
C GLU A 92 -8.34 7.99 10.54
N SER A 93 -7.29 7.29 10.11
CA SER A 93 -6.21 7.89 9.30
C SER A 93 -6.70 8.37 7.95
N LEU A 94 -7.55 7.57 7.27
CA LEU A 94 -8.18 7.97 6.00
C LEU A 94 -9.17 9.12 6.18
N LYS A 95 -9.94 9.14 7.29
CA LYS A 95 -10.81 10.28 7.62
C LYS A 95 -10.01 11.57 7.81
N ILE A 96 -8.90 11.52 8.54
CA ILE A 96 -8.00 12.67 8.70
C ILE A 96 -7.44 13.11 7.34
N ALA A 97 -7.03 12.17 6.49
CA ALA A 97 -6.58 12.51 5.14
C ALA A 97 -7.68 13.19 4.32
N SER A 98 -8.93 12.74 4.43
CA SER A 98 -10.08 13.33 3.73
C SER A 98 -10.43 14.75 4.16
N SER A 99 -10.09 15.14 5.39
CA SER A 99 -10.34 16.51 5.88
C SER A 99 -9.24 17.50 5.48
N ILE A 100 -8.11 17.00 4.96
CA ILE A 100 -6.93 17.81 4.61
C ILE A 100 -6.70 17.83 3.09
N CYS A 101 -6.73 16.66 2.45
CA CYS A 101 -6.41 16.50 1.04
C CYS A 101 -7.64 16.70 0.16
N VAL A 102 -7.62 17.73 -0.69
CA VAL A 102 -8.72 18.05 -1.63
C VAL A 102 -9.05 16.92 -2.63
N TYR A 103 -8.15 15.94 -2.80
CA TYR A 103 -8.34 14.79 -3.67
C TYR A 103 -8.77 13.51 -2.92
N THR A 104 -8.97 13.57 -1.61
CA THR A 104 -9.39 12.45 -0.77
C THR A 104 -10.74 12.78 -0.15
N ASN A 105 -11.73 11.88 -0.27
CA ASN A 105 -13.07 12.10 0.30
C ASN A 105 -13.34 11.12 1.47
N ASP A 106 -14.51 11.26 2.08
CA ASP A 106 -14.94 10.52 3.27
C ASP A 106 -15.66 9.18 2.95
N LYS A 107 -15.74 8.80 1.67
CA LYS A 107 -16.32 7.52 1.24
C LYS A 107 -15.27 6.42 1.36
N ILE A 108 -15.06 5.96 2.60
CA ILE A 108 -14.00 5.04 2.96
C ILE A 108 -14.51 3.60 3.07
N ILE A 109 -13.77 2.67 2.46
CA ILE A 109 -13.95 1.22 2.61
C ILE A 109 -12.70 0.68 3.32
N VAL A 110 -12.90 -0.19 4.30
CA VAL A 110 -11.82 -0.89 5.00
C VAL A 110 -12.10 -2.38 4.90
N GLU A 111 -11.11 -3.13 4.43
CA GLU A 111 -11.16 -4.58 4.19
C GLU A 111 -10.26 -5.32 5.18
#